data_AF-A0A5S4F7A6-F1
#
_entry.id   AF-A0A5S4F7A6-F1
#
_cell.length_a   1.000
_cell.length_b   1.000
_cell.length_c   1.000
_cell.angle_alpha   90.00
_cell.angle_beta   90.00
_cell.angle_gamma   90.00
#
_symmetry.space_group_name_H-M   'P 1'
#
loop_
_entity.id
_entity.type
_entity.pdbx_description
1 polymer ?
#
loop_
_entity_poly.entity_id
_entity_poly.type
_entity_poly.pdbx_seq_one_letter_code
_entity_poly.pdbx_strand_id
1 'polypeptide(L)'
;MQTDHLLGRTWRSRWERHPGVRTGSRLTLGERAADRTRLVMGSWPFVLTFLGILVVWIIGNGRHGFDPYPYILLNLVLSCLAGLQASVLLIAARRSDQVASELAMHDFQTNRSTAVGIDSLRSEVADLATQLARVEALMKTRL
;
A
#
# COMPACT_ATOMS: atom_id res chain seq x y z
N MET A 1 -2.51 10.06 32.70
CA MET A 1 -2.10 8.75 32.15
C MET A 1 -3.33 7.86 32.12
N GLN A 2 -4.13 7.91 31.04
CA GLN A 2 -5.48 7.33 31.01
C GLN A 2 -5.76 6.76 29.60
N THR A 3 -5.48 5.47 29.46
CA THR A 3 -6.22 4.48 28.65
C THR A 3 -6.51 4.77 27.17
N ASP A 4 -5.54 4.49 26.29
CA ASP A 4 -5.75 4.32 24.84
C ASP A 4 -6.17 2.89 24.45
N HIS A 5 -6.93 2.20 25.32
CA HIS A 5 -7.32 0.79 25.13
C HIS A 5 -8.55 0.57 24.22
N LEU A 6 -8.99 1.55 23.41
CA LEU A 6 -10.30 1.46 22.70
C LEU A 6 -10.30 1.80 21.20
N LEU A 7 -9.32 1.37 20.38
CA LEU A 7 -9.46 1.46 18.92
C LEU A 7 -9.01 0.21 18.17
N GLY A 8 -9.64 -0.92 18.51
CA GLY A 8 -9.88 -2.00 17.55
C GLY A 8 -10.90 -1.57 16.49
N ARG A 9 -10.57 -0.57 15.67
CA ARG A 9 -11.34 -0.21 14.48
C ARG A 9 -10.63 -0.71 13.25
N THR A 10 -11.32 -1.50 12.44
CA THR A 10 -10.86 -2.00 11.15
C THR A 10 -10.44 -0.83 10.26
N TRP A 11 -9.14 -0.55 10.20
CA TRP A 11 -8.57 0.45 9.29
C TRP A 11 -8.59 -0.12 7.88
N ARG A 12 -9.76 -0.11 7.24
CA ARG A 12 -9.85 -0.30 5.79
C ARG A 12 -9.37 1.01 5.16
N SER A 13 -8.09 1.11 4.85
CA SER A 13 -7.54 2.17 4.00
C SER A 13 -8.38 2.29 2.73
N ARG A 14 -9.16 3.37 2.61
CA ARG A 14 -9.94 3.69 1.40
C ARG A 14 -9.11 4.56 0.45
N TRP A 15 -7.80 4.29 0.36
CA TRP A 15 -6.89 5.01 -0.54
C TRP A 15 -7.35 4.97 -2.00
N GLU A 16 -8.00 3.89 -2.40
CA GLU A 16 -8.60 3.70 -3.74
C GLU A 16 -9.66 4.77 -4.09
N ARG A 17 -10.23 5.45 -3.09
CA ARG A 17 -11.22 6.53 -3.26
C ARG A 17 -10.63 7.92 -3.12
N HIS A 18 -9.32 8.04 -2.89
CA HIS A 18 -8.69 9.34 -2.73
C HIS A 18 -8.74 10.11 -4.06
N PRO A 19 -9.16 11.39 -4.07
CA PRO A 19 -9.36 12.15 -5.32
C PRO A 19 -8.08 12.36 -6.14
N GLY A 20 -6.91 12.21 -5.50
CA GLY A 20 -5.61 12.24 -6.16
C GLY A 20 -5.20 10.92 -6.86
N VAL A 21 -5.92 9.82 -6.65
CA VAL A 21 -5.63 8.52 -7.26
C VAL A 21 -6.40 8.39 -8.58
N ARG A 22 -5.70 8.02 -9.65
CA ARG A 22 -6.32 7.79 -10.96
C ARG A 22 -7.06 6.45 -10.92
N THR A 23 -8.39 6.50 -10.98
CA THR A 23 -9.26 5.30 -10.96
C THR A 23 -10.15 5.23 -12.21
N GLY A 24 -10.53 4.02 -12.62
CA GLY A 24 -11.49 3.78 -13.71
C GLY A 24 -11.02 4.24 -15.10
N SER A 25 -11.73 5.18 -15.70
CA SER A 25 -11.48 5.69 -17.06
C SER A 25 -10.21 6.55 -17.17
N ARG A 26 -9.59 6.93 -16.05
CA ARG A 26 -8.33 7.67 -16.02
C ARG A 26 -7.08 6.80 -16.16
N LEU A 27 -7.23 5.47 -16.10
CA LEU A 27 -6.15 4.51 -16.35
C LEU A 27 -6.06 4.17 -17.83
N THR A 28 -4.84 4.00 -18.31
CA THR A 28 -4.57 3.42 -19.62
C THR A 28 -5.05 1.96 -19.68
N LEU A 29 -5.24 1.45 -20.91
CA LEU A 29 -5.61 0.05 -21.12
C LEU A 29 -4.60 -0.92 -20.48
N GLY A 30 -3.30 -0.58 -20.54
CA GLY A 30 -2.22 -1.37 -19.93
C GLY A 30 -2.29 -1.40 -18.41
N GLU A 31 -2.52 -0.25 -17.76
CA GLU A 31 -2.64 -0.18 -16.30
C GLU A 31 -3.88 -0.96 -15.81
N ARG A 32 -5.02 -0.86 -16.52
CA ARG A 32 -6.22 -1.65 -16.19
C ARG A 32 -5.99 -3.15 -16.31
N ALA A 33 -5.22 -3.59 -17.31
CA ALA A 33 -4.86 -4.99 -17.49
C ALA A 33 -3.92 -5.45 -16.36
N ALA A 34 -2.91 -4.64 -16.03
CA ALA A 34 -1.96 -4.92 -14.95
C ALA A 34 -2.64 -5.02 -13.58
N ASP A 35 -3.60 -4.14 -13.27
CA ASP A 35 -4.36 -4.24 -12.03
C ASP A 35 -5.16 -5.54 -11.97
N ARG A 36 -5.78 -5.95 -13.08
CA ARG A 36 -6.55 -7.18 -13.13
C ARG A 36 -5.66 -8.42 -13.00
N THR A 37 -4.51 -8.47 -13.67
CA THR A 37 -3.56 -9.58 -13.51
C THR A 37 -3.00 -9.60 -12.10
N ARG A 38 -2.70 -8.44 -11.51
CA ARG A 38 -2.23 -8.32 -10.12
C ARG A 38 -3.23 -8.87 -9.11
N LEU A 39 -4.52 -8.59 -9.30
CA LEU A 39 -5.58 -9.07 -8.43
C LEU A 39 -5.76 -10.60 -8.49
N VAL A 40 -5.62 -11.19 -9.68
CA VAL A 40 -5.77 -12.64 -9.89
C VAL A 40 -4.53 -13.40 -9.43
N MET A 41 -3.34 -13.00 -9.89
CA MET A 41 -2.08 -13.68 -9.61
C MET A 41 -1.57 -13.41 -8.18
N GLY A 42 -1.93 -12.28 -7.57
CA GLY A 42 -1.57 -11.93 -6.19
C GLY A 42 -2.53 -12.51 -5.14
N SER A 43 -3.13 -13.67 -5.41
CA SER A 43 -4.14 -14.31 -4.55
C SER A 43 -3.70 -15.71 -4.11
N TRP A 44 -3.99 -16.05 -2.85
CA TRP A 44 -3.79 -17.40 -2.30
C TRP A 44 -4.53 -18.52 -3.06
N PRO A 45 -5.82 -18.37 -3.47
CA PRO A 45 -6.51 -19.42 -4.22
C PRO A 45 -5.90 -19.69 -5.60
N PHE A 46 -5.23 -18.72 -6.23
CA PHE A 46 -4.51 -18.94 -7.48
C PHE A 46 -3.33 -19.90 -7.29
N VAL A 47 -2.53 -19.71 -6.23
CA VAL A 47 -1.41 -20.60 -5.88
C VAL A 47 -1.91 -22.02 -5.60
N LEU A 48 -3.01 -22.16 -4.86
CA LEU A 48 -3.60 -23.47 -4.55
C LEU A 48 -4.15 -24.18 -5.79
N THR A 49 -4.77 -23.44 -6.72
CA THR A 49 -5.23 -24.00 -8.01
C THR A 49 -4.06 -24.54 -8.82
N PHE A 50 -2.97 -23.77 -8.91
CA PHE A 50 -1.75 -24.20 -9.61
C PHE A 50 -1.16 -25.48 -8.99
N LEU A 51 -1.08 -25.52 -7.66
CA LEU A 51 -0.58 -26.69 -6.93
C LEU A 51 -1.49 -27.91 -7.14
N GLY A 52 -2.81 -27.70 -7.17
CA GLY A 52 -3.79 -28.76 -7.46
C GLY A 52 -3.63 -29.35 -8.86
N ILE A 53 -3.47 -28.51 -9.88
CA ILE A 53 -3.21 -28.95 -11.27
C ILE A 53 -1.92 -29.77 -11.33
N LEU A 54 -0.86 -29.33 -10.65
CA LEU A 54 0.41 -30.05 -10.57
C LEU A 54 0.22 -31.45 -9.96
N VAL A 55 -0.49 -31.55 -8.83
CA VAL A 55 -0.77 -32.84 -8.17
C VAL A 55 -1.58 -33.77 -9.08
N VAL A 56 -2.63 -33.25 -9.73
CA VAL A 56 -3.45 -34.02 -10.68
C VAL A 56 -2.59 -34.55 -11.83
N TRP A 57 -1.69 -33.72 -12.37
CA TRP A 57 -0.79 -34.12 -13.45
C TRP A 57 0.22 -35.19 -13.03
N ILE A 58 0.81 -35.05 -11.84
CA ILE A 58 1.74 -36.04 -11.28
C ILE A 58 1.04 -37.40 -11.10
N ILE A 59 -0.18 -37.41 -10.55
CA ILE A 59 -0.97 -38.65 -10.37
C ILE A 59 -1.33 -39.28 -11.73
N GLY A 60 -1.72 -38.47 -12.72
CA GLY A 60 -2.04 -38.94 -14.06
C GLY A 60 -0.83 -39.54 -14.81
N ASN A 61 0.33 -38.88 -14.72
CA ASN A 61 1.53 -39.25 -15.47
C ASN A 61 2.39 -40.33 -14.77
N GLY A 62 2.27 -40.49 -13.44
CA GLY A 62 3.03 -41.48 -12.67
C GLY A 62 2.75 -42.95 -13.02
N ARG A 63 1.82 -43.22 -13.94
CA ARG A 63 1.44 -44.58 -14.39
C ARG A 63 2.32 -45.15 -15.51
N HIS A 64 3.21 -44.36 -16.13
CA HIS A 64 3.99 -44.75 -17.33
C HIS A 64 5.53 -44.86 -17.12
N GLY A 65 5.97 -45.09 -15.88
CA GLY A 65 7.39 -45.19 -15.54
C GLY A 65 7.94 -43.89 -14.96
N PHE A 66 8.74 -44.00 -13.89
CA PHE A 66 9.30 -42.86 -13.17
C PHE A 66 10.44 -42.24 -14.00
N ASP A 67 10.07 -41.30 -14.87
CA ASP A 67 10.88 -40.37 -15.67
C ASP A 67 11.85 -40.94 -16.75
N PRO A 68 11.34 -41.45 -17.89
CA PRO A 68 12.10 -41.63 -19.13
C PRO A 68 12.29 -40.31 -19.92
N TYR A 69 13.33 -40.26 -20.75
CA TYR A 69 13.72 -39.09 -21.57
C TYR A 69 12.58 -38.53 -22.45
N PRO A 70 12.44 -37.20 -22.61
CA PRO A 70 13.12 -36.10 -21.93
C PRO A 70 12.36 -35.71 -20.65
N TYR A 71 13.07 -35.37 -19.57
CA TYR A 71 12.56 -35.23 -18.20
C TYR A 71 11.30 -34.34 -18.05
N ILE A 72 10.13 -34.88 -18.36
CA ILE A 72 8.88 -34.11 -18.48
C ILE A 72 8.41 -33.66 -17.10
N LEU A 73 8.62 -34.50 -16.10
CA LEU A 73 8.23 -34.24 -14.71
C LEU A 73 9.13 -33.18 -14.09
N LEU A 74 10.45 -33.31 -14.26
CA LEU A 74 11.42 -32.35 -13.73
C LEU A 74 11.25 -30.96 -14.36
N ASN A 75 11.11 -30.88 -15.68
CA ASN A 75 10.88 -29.60 -16.37
C ASN A 75 9.56 -28.94 -15.95
N LEU A 76 8.50 -29.73 -15.74
CA LEU A 76 7.21 -29.23 -15.27
C LEU A 76 7.32 -28.67 -13.85
N VAL A 77 7.97 -29.40 -12.95
CA VAL A 77 8.17 -28.96 -11.55
C VAL A 77 9.02 -27.70 -11.50
N LEU A 78 10.12 -27.63 -12.26
CA LEU A 78 10.97 -26.43 -12.33
C LEU A 78 10.22 -25.22 -12.91
N SER A 79 9.44 -25.40 -13.97
CA SER A 79 8.62 -24.32 -14.55
C SER A 79 7.55 -23.83 -13.57
N CYS A 80 6.92 -24.76 -12.84
CA CYS A 80 5.94 -24.43 -11.81
C CYS A 80 6.58 -23.70 -10.63
N LEU A 81 7.79 -24.10 -10.22
CA LEU A 81 8.54 -23.44 -9.15
C LEU A 81 8.85 -21.98 -9.52
N ALA A 82 9.26 -21.73 -10.77
CA ALA A 82 9.46 -20.37 -11.28
C ALA A 82 8.16 -19.54 -11.30
N GLY A 83 7.03 -20.13 -11.72
CA GLY A 83 5.73 -19.46 -11.69
C GLY A 83 5.25 -19.14 -10.26
N LEU A 84 5.49 -20.05 -9.32
CA LEU A 84 5.17 -19.86 -7.91
C LEU A 84 6.02 -18.74 -7.31
N GLN A 85 7.30 -18.65 -7.66
CA GLN A 85 8.18 -17.54 -7.24
C GLN A 85 7.61 -16.17 -7.66
N ALA A 86 7.19 -16.02 -8.92
CA ALA A 86 6.58 -14.79 -9.41
C ALA A 86 5.28 -14.44 -8.66
N SER A 87 4.47 -15.45 -8.31
CA SER A 87 3.22 -15.27 -7.58
C SER A 87 3.47 -14.82 -6.13
N VAL A 88 4.42 -15.45 -5.44
CA VAL A 88 4.82 -15.07 -4.07
C VAL A 88 5.38 -13.65 -4.04
N LEU A 89 6.21 -13.27 -5.02
CA LEU A 89 6.71 -11.92 -5.17
C LEU A 89 5.57 -10.90 -5.30
N LEU A 90 4.55 -11.21 -6.11
CA LEU A 90 3.39 -10.34 -6.34
C LEU A 90 2.51 -10.20 -5.09
N ILE A 91 2.35 -11.27 -4.30
CA ILE A 91 1.66 -11.24 -3.01
C ILE A 91 2.42 -10.35 -2.02
N ALA A 92 3.73 -10.51 -1.93
CA ALA A 92 4.58 -9.68 -1.08
C ALA A 92 4.49 -8.19 -1.49
N ALA A 93 4.58 -7.91 -2.79
CA ALA A 93 4.42 -6.57 -3.32
C ALA A 93 3.05 -5.97 -2.98
N ARG A 94 1.96 -6.74 -3.09
CA ARG A 94 0.61 -6.27 -2.70
C ARG A 94 0.53 -5.86 -1.23
N ARG A 95 1.16 -6.62 -0.33
CA ARG A 95 1.20 -6.26 1.10
C ARG A 95 2.01 -5.00 1.32
N SER A 96 3.18 -4.88 0.69
CA SER A 96 4.02 -3.68 0.80
C SER A 96 3.30 -2.43 0.30
N ASP A 97 2.58 -2.52 -0.81
CA ASP A 97 1.82 -1.39 -1.37
C ASP A 97 0.65 -0.98 -0.47
N GLN A 98 -0.03 -1.95 0.17
CA GLN A 98 -1.09 -1.66 1.15
C GLN A 98 -0.55 -0.92 2.37
N VAL A 99 0.58 -1.37 2.93
CA VAL A 99 1.23 -0.71 4.06
C VAL A 99 1.71 0.69 3.67
N ALA A 100 2.36 0.84 2.51
CA ALA A 100 2.81 2.14 2.02
C ALA A 100 1.64 3.13 1.83
N SER A 101 0.50 2.65 1.32
CA SER A 101 -0.72 3.44 1.19
C SER A 101 -1.29 3.89 2.53
N GLU A 102 -1.25 3.04 3.55
CA GLU A 102 -1.67 3.37 4.92
C GLU A 102 -0.76 4.43 5.55
N LEU A 103 0.56 4.26 5.44
CA LEU A 103 1.55 5.23 5.93
C LEU A 103 1.34 6.59 5.26
N ALA A 104 1.14 6.63 3.95
CA ALA A 104 0.92 7.89 3.23
C ALA A 104 -0.32 8.65 3.73
N MET A 105 -1.39 7.96 4.13
CA MET A 105 -2.58 8.60 4.69
C MET A 105 -2.32 9.16 6.09
N HIS A 106 -1.58 8.41 6.92
CA HIS A 106 -1.19 8.86 8.26
C HIS A 106 -0.27 10.08 8.19
N ASP A 107 0.72 10.06 7.28
CA ASP A 107 1.64 11.16 7.05
C ASP A 107 0.89 12.39 6.53
N PHE A 108 -0.09 12.21 5.63
CA PHE A 108 -0.92 13.31 5.15
C PHE A 108 -1.71 13.98 6.29
N GLN A 109 -2.33 13.19 7.18
CA GLN A 109 -3.08 13.73 8.32
C GLN A 109 -2.16 14.46 9.29
N THR A 110 -1.02 13.85 9.63
CA THR A 110 -0.02 14.44 10.52
C THR A 110 0.52 15.74 9.96
N ASN A 111 0.88 15.76 8.67
CA ASN A 111 1.36 16.97 8.00
C ASN A 111 0.30 18.08 8.01
N ARG A 112 -0.98 17.74 7.83
CA ARG A 112 -2.05 18.74 7.88
C ARG A 112 -2.21 19.32 9.28
N SER A 113 -2.17 18.50 10.34
CA SER A 113 -2.21 18.99 11.71
C SER A 113 -0.99 19.86 12.04
N THR A 114 0.19 19.46 11.58
CA THR A 114 1.42 20.25 11.74
C THR A 114 1.31 21.60 11.04
N ALA A 115 0.76 21.64 9.81
CA ALA A 115 0.55 22.89 9.09
C ALA A 115 -0.40 23.84 9.83
N VAL A 116 -1.50 23.34 10.41
CA VAL A 116 -2.41 24.14 11.25
C VAL A 116 -1.71 24.64 12.51
N GLY A 117 -0.90 23.79 13.16
CA GLY A 117 -0.11 24.19 14.33
C GLY A 117 0.89 25.31 14.02
N ILE A 118 1.58 25.22 12.87
CA ILE A 118 2.49 26.28 12.40
C ILE A 118 1.73 27.58 12.14
N ASP A 119 0.54 27.51 11.53
CA ASP A 119 -0.27 28.70 11.26
C ASP A 119 -0.77 29.38 12.55
N SER A 120 -1.16 28.58 13.56
CA SER A 120 -1.49 29.08 14.89
C SER A 120 -0.30 29.82 15.52
N LEU A 121 0.88 29.18 15.55
CA LEU A 121 2.11 29.80 16.08
C LEU A 121 2.47 31.09 15.32
N ARG A 122 2.29 31.09 13.99
CA ARG A 122 2.52 32.28 13.17
C ARG A 122 1.58 33.42 13.54
N SER A 123 0.31 33.13 13.81
CA SER A 123 -0.67 34.13 14.24
C SER A 123 -0.34 34.72 15.61
N GLU A 124 0.06 33.88 16.57
CA GLU A 124 0.51 34.32 17.89
C GLU A 124 1.74 35.23 17.78
N VAL A 125 2.74 34.86 16.98
CA VAL A 125 3.93 35.69 16.75
C VAL A 125 3.58 37.05 16.12
N ALA A 126 2.63 37.07 15.17
CA ALA A 126 2.17 38.31 14.54
C ALA A 126 1.44 39.22 15.54
N ASP A 127 0.63 38.65 16.43
CA ASP A 127 -0.06 39.39 17.49
C ASP A 127 0.94 39.98 18.49
N LEU A 128 1.93 39.20 18.93
CA LEU A 128 3.01 39.69 19.80
C LEU A 128 3.78 40.85 19.14
N ALA A 129 4.14 40.71 17.86
CA ALA A 129 4.83 41.78 17.12
C ALA A 129 4.00 43.08 17.05
N THR A 130 2.68 42.95 16.87
CA THR A 130 1.75 44.09 16.84
C THR A 130 1.65 44.77 18.21
N GLN A 131 1.61 43.99 19.30
CA GLN A 131 1.61 44.53 20.66
C GLN A 131 2.89 45.30 20.96
N LEU A 132 4.06 44.77 20.57
CA LEU A 132 5.35 45.46 20.74
C LEU A 132 5.38 46.80 19.99
N ALA A 133 4.95 46.82 18.72
CA ALA A 133 4.88 48.05 17.94
C ALA A 133 3.96 49.10 18.58
N ARG A 134 2.84 48.66 19.19
CA ARG A 134 1.91 49.54 19.92
C ARG A 134 2.55 50.14 21.17
N VAL A 135 3.28 49.34 21.95
CA VAL A 135 3.98 49.82 23.15
C VAL A 135 5.07 50.84 22.77
N GLU A 136 5.83 50.58 21.70
CA GLU A 136 6.85 51.50 21.20
C GLU A 136 6.24 52.86 20.81
N ALA A 137 5.11 52.85 20.11
CA ALA A 137 4.39 54.07 19.74
C ALA A 137 3.93 54.87 20.96
N LEU A 138 3.42 54.19 22.00
CA LEU A 138 3.01 54.84 23.24
C LEU A 138 4.19 55.48 23.99
N MET A 139 5.34 54.83 24.00
CA MET A 139 6.56 55.38 24.61
C MET A 139 7.04 56.63 23.86
N LYS A 140 7.08 56.60 22.52
CA LYS A 140 7.47 57.75 21.67
C LYS A 140 6.55 58.95 21.80
N THR A 141 5.28 58.75 22.16
CA THR A 141 4.31 59.84 22.30
C THR A 141 4.38 60.53 23.68
N ARG A 142 4.96 59.86 24.69
CA ARG A 142 5.09 60.38 26.06
C ARG A 142 6.41 61.12 26.34
N LEU A 143 7.38 61.03 25.42
CA LEU A 143 8.68 61.72 25.46
C LEU A 143 8.62 62.96 24.57
#